data_AF-A0A538CKY8-F1
#
_entry.id   AF-A0A538CKY8-F1
#
_cell.length_a   1.000
_cell.length_b   1.000
_cell.length_c   1.000
_cell.angle_alpha   90.00
_cell.angle_beta   90.00
_cell.angle_gamma   90.00
#
_symmetry.space_group_name_H-M   'P 1'
#
loop_
_entity.id
_entity.type
_entity.pdbx_description
1 polymer ?
#
loop_
_entity_poly.entity_id
_entity_poly.type
_entity_poly.pdbx_seq_one_letter_code
_entity_poly.pdbx_strand_id
1 'polypeptide(L)'
;MAAVEIQCAKCGGTNPPGARFCSSCGAALGDSVPRHEERKLVSVLFVDLVGSTARADKADPEDVRDVLQIYHREAKQCIERYGGVLEKFIGDAVMAVFGAPVAHGDDAERAVRAGLRVLEGIERLNAEHQLDLEARAAVNTGEALVSVEHARTGGALATGDVVNTASRLQTAAPPGRVVVGIVSPFARWNALAALGRTAYAVGRDDEAAVAYARAAKIVDDFSTALIPQRVATLAKSPVVREIRAAT
;
A
#
# COMPACT_ATOMS: atom_id res chain seq x y z
N MET A 1 -15.77 -37.10 -4.35
CA MET A 1 -14.39 -36.68 -4.02
C MET A 1 -14.07 -37.27 -2.65
N ALA A 2 -13.24 -38.31 -2.58
CA ALA A 2 -12.85 -38.89 -1.30
C ALA A 2 -11.98 -37.87 -0.55
N ALA A 3 -12.37 -37.51 0.67
CA ALA A 3 -11.64 -36.57 1.47
C ALA A 3 -10.33 -37.24 1.95
N VAL A 4 -9.19 -36.61 1.69
CA VAL A 4 -7.88 -37.16 2.03
C VAL A 4 -7.68 -37.09 3.54
N GLU A 5 -7.50 -38.24 4.18
CA GLU A 5 -7.27 -38.35 5.62
C GLU A 5 -5.83 -37.94 5.98
N ILE A 6 -5.64 -37.30 7.14
CA ILE A 6 -4.33 -36.80 7.61
C ILE A 6 -3.73 -37.82 8.58
N GLN A 7 -2.56 -38.35 8.25
CA GLN A 7 -1.82 -39.25 9.14
C GLN A 7 -0.90 -38.46 10.08
N CYS A 8 -0.97 -38.74 11.38
CA CYS A 8 -0.15 -38.08 12.37
C CYS A 8 1.32 -38.51 12.25
N ALA A 9 2.23 -37.57 12.02
CA ALA A 9 3.66 -37.85 11.97
C ALA A 9 4.23 -38.33 13.33
N LYS A 10 3.57 -38.04 14.45
CA LYS A 10 4.02 -38.42 15.80
C LYS A 10 3.59 -39.83 16.20
N CYS A 11 2.32 -40.18 15.98
CA CYS A 11 1.74 -41.43 16.48
C CYS A 11 1.16 -42.33 15.38
N GLY A 12 1.21 -41.92 14.11
CA GLY A 12 0.65 -42.67 12.98
C GLY A 12 -0.88 -42.69 12.90
N GLY A 13 -1.59 -42.05 13.84
CA GLY A 13 -3.06 -42.06 13.88
C GLY A 13 -3.69 -41.27 12.74
N THR A 14 -4.81 -41.78 12.22
CA THR A 14 -5.58 -41.19 11.11
C THR A 14 -6.57 -40.15 11.64
N ASN A 15 -6.66 -39.00 10.96
CA ASN A 15 -7.50 -37.88 11.38
C ASN A 15 -8.34 -37.35 10.21
N PRO A 16 -9.54 -36.82 10.48
CA PRO A 16 -10.37 -36.23 9.44
C PRO A 16 -9.67 -35.00 8.82
N PRO A 17 -9.98 -34.69 7.55
CA PRO A 17 -9.48 -33.48 6.91
C PRO A 17 -9.84 -32.23 7.73
N GLY A 18 -8.87 -31.35 7.97
CA GLY A 18 -9.04 -30.12 8.75
C GLY A 18 -8.82 -30.25 10.27
N ALA A 19 -8.48 -31.44 10.77
CA ALA A 19 -8.09 -31.62 12.17
C ALA A 19 -6.78 -30.87 12.49
N ARG A 20 -6.83 -29.90 13.42
CA ARG A 20 -5.65 -29.15 13.90
C ARG A 20 -4.77 -29.96 14.86
N PHE A 21 -5.37 -30.90 15.57
CA PHE A 21 -4.70 -31.74 16.55
C PHE A 21 -5.07 -33.19 16.31
N CYS A 22 -4.13 -34.08 16.60
CA CYS A 22 -4.34 -35.51 16.50
C CYS A 22 -5.33 -35.95 17.57
N SER A 23 -6.43 -36.59 17.14
CA SER A 23 -7.45 -37.14 18.02
C SER A 23 -6.91 -38.23 18.95
N SER A 24 -5.79 -38.87 18.59
CA SER A 24 -5.18 -39.96 19.35
C SER A 24 -4.09 -39.51 20.34
N CYS A 25 -3.24 -38.55 19.98
CA CYS A 25 -2.07 -38.19 20.80
C CYS A 25 -1.93 -36.69 21.12
N GLY A 26 -2.86 -35.85 20.65
CA GLY A 26 -2.84 -34.40 20.89
C GLY A 26 -1.72 -33.64 20.15
N ALA A 27 -0.90 -34.32 19.34
CA ALA A 27 0.11 -33.63 18.53
C ALA A 27 -0.57 -32.66 17.55
N ALA A 28 0.00 -31.47 17.38
CA ALA A 28 -0.39 -30.58 16.30
C ALA A 28 -0.17 -31.31 14.98
N LEU A 29 -1.25 -31.56 14.25
CA LEU A 29 -1.18 -32.03 12.88
C LEU A 29 -0.94 -30.76 12.11
N GLY A 30 0.32 -30.55 11.70
CA GLY A 30 0.80 -29.32 11.09
C GLY A 30 -0.28 -28.74 10.19
N ASP A 31 -0.63 -27.48 10.44
CA ASP A 31 -1.77 -26.85 9.81
C ASP A 31 -1.78 -27.24 8.33
N SER A 32 -2.84 -27.91 7.87
CA SER A 32 -3.26 -27.75 6.50
C SER A 32 -3.73 -26.29 6.39
N VAL A 33 -2.80 -25.33 6.52
CA VAL A 33 -3.06 -23.91 6.36
C VAL A 33 -3.62 -23.85 4.94
N PRO A 34 -4.81 -23.27 4.73
CA PRO A 34 -5.18 -22.88 3.38
C PRO A 34 -3.99 -22.08 2.85
N ARG A 35 -3.46 -22.44 1.68
CA ARG A 35 -2.43 -21.66 0.99
C ARG A 35 -3.05 -20.26 0.82
N HIS A 36 -2.78 -19.34 1.75
CA HIS A 36 -3.59 -18.13 1.93
C HIS A 36 -3.06 -17.07 0.95
N GLU A 37 -3.19 -17.38 -0.34
CA GLU A 37 -3.26 -16.37 -1.37
C GLU A 37 -4.66 -15.76 -1.30
N GLU A 38 -4.73 -14.52 -0.86
CA GLU A 38 -5.99 -13.80 -0.71
C GLU A 38 -6.05 -12.65 -1.70
N ARG A 39 -7.18 -12.51 -2.40
CA ARG A 39 -7.45 -11.28 -3.15
C ARG A 39 -7.82 -10.19 -2.15
N LYS A 40 -7.00 -9.15 -2.08
CA LYS A 40 -7.22 -7.98 -1.22
C LYS A 40 -7.16 -6.70 -2.04
N LEU A 41 -7.90 -5.70 -1.58
CA LEU A 41 -7.65 -4.33 -1.99
C LEU A 41 -6.42 -3.84 -1.21
N VAL A 42 -5.37 -3.46 -1.94
CA VAL A 42 -4.12 -2.96 -1.36
C VAL A 42 -3.75 -1.62 -1.95
N SER A 43 -2.93 -0.86 -1.23
CA SER A 43 -2.32 0.37 -1.71
C SER A 43 -0.82 0.17 -1.83
N VAL A 44 -0.30 0.29 -3.05
CA VAL A 44 1.11 0.10 -3.37
C VAL A 44 1.75 1.48 -3.48
N LEU A 45 2.77 1.72 -2.66
CA LEU A 45 3.61 2.91 -2.69
C LEU A 45 4.93 2.57 -3.40
N PHE A 46 5.29 3.37 -4.40
CA PHE A 46 6.63 3.45 -4.95
C PHE A 46 7.25 4.81 -4.61
N VAL A 47 8.53 4.80 -4.22
CA VAL A 47 9.37 5.99 -4.08
C VAL A 47 10.67 5.74 -4.83
N ASP A 48 11.17 6.73 -5.55
CA ASP A 48 12.32 6.59 -6.45
C ASP A 48 13.15 7.87 -6.42
N LEU A 49 14.47 7.75 -6.45
CA LEU A 49 15.36 8.91 -6.51
C LEU A 49 15.47 9.39 -7.97
N VAL A 50 15.31 10.68 -8.18
CA VAL A 50 15.39 11.29 -9.51
C VAL A 50 16.86 11.37 -9.93
N GLY A 51 17.17 10.89 -11.14
CA GLY A 51 18.52 11.00 -11.72
C GLY A 51 19.61 10.21 -11.00
N SER A 52 19.24 9.26 -10.14
CA SER A 52 20.16 8.42 -9.37
C SER A 52 21.15 7.65 -10.22
N THR A 53 20.72 7.10 -11.36
CA THR A 53 21.57 6.34 -12.28
C THR A 53 22.69 7.19 -12.85
N ALA A 54 22.37 8.41 -13.30
CA ALA A 54 23.36 9.34 -13.84
C ALA A 54 24.33 9.86 -12.78
N ARG A 55 23.91 9.91 -11.50
CA ARG A 55 24.76 10.25 -10.36
C ARG A 55 25.67 9.08 -9.98
N ALA A 56 25.15 7.86 -10.00
CA ALA A 56 25.89 6.63 -9.69
C ALA A 56 27.01 6.34 -10.70
N ASP A 57 26.81 6.64 -11.99
CA ASP A 57 27.81 6.43 -13.04
C ASP A 57 29.10 7.27 -12.85
N LYS A 58 29.05 8.33 -12.04
CA LYS A 58 30.17 9.28 -11.84
C LYS A 58 30.74 9.26 -10.42
N ALA A 59 30.11 8.52 -9.51
CA ALA A 59 30.46 8.47 -8.09
C ALA A 59 31.16 7.16 -7.74
N ASP A 60 31.92 7.16 -6.64
CA ASP A 60 32.49 5.92 -6.12
C ASP A 60 31.35 4.99 -5.65
N PRO A 61 31.37 3.68 -5.99
CA PRO A 61 30.35 2.74 -5.54
C PRO A 61 30.14 2.69 -4.02
N GLU A 62 31.20 2.93 -3.22
CA GLU A 62 31.09 2.98 -1.76
C GLU A 62 30.28 4.20 -1.29
N ASP A 63 30.52 5.37 -1.87
CA ASP A 63 29.77 6.59 -1.57
C ASP A 63 28.30 6.47 -1.96
N VAL A 64 28.02 5.88 -3.13
CA VAL A 64 26.64 5.62 -3.59
C VAL A 64 25.92 4.68 -2.62
N ARG A 65 26.59 3.62 -2.20
CA ARG A 65 26.03 2.66 -1.23
C ARG A 65 25.70 3.34 0.09
N ASP A 66 26.60 4.17 0.60
CA ASP A 66 26.42 4.81 1.91
C ASP A 66 25.26 5.82 1.89
N VAL A 67 25.12 6.59 0.80
CA VAL A 67 23.95 7.47 0.57
C VAL A 67 22.65 6.67 0.48
N LEU A 68 22.64 5.57 -0.28
CA LEU A 68 21.46 4.71 -0.40
C LEU A 68 21.07 4.08 0.94
N GLN A 69 22.02 3.67 1.77
CA GLN A 69 21.74 3.12 3.10
C GLN A 69 21.04 4.13 4.03
N ILE A 70 21.43 5.40 3.96
CA ILE A 70 20.79 6.47 4.74
C ILE A 70 19.36 6.71 4.24
N TYR A 71 19.19 6.84 2.92
CA TYR A 71 17.88 6.99 2.29
C TYR A 71 16.96 5.79 2.57
N HIS A 72 17.43 4.56 2.40
CA HIS A 72 16.65 3.33 2.64
C HIS A 72 16.17 3.24 4.09
N ARG A 73 16.99 3.68 5.05
CA ARG A 73 16.64 3.71 6.47
C ARG A 73 15.52 4.71 6.76
N GLU A 74 15.65 5.93 6.25
CA GLU A 74 14.63 6.98 6.37
C GLU A 74 13.32 6.53 5.72
N ALA A 75 13.38 6.04 4.48
CA ALA A 75 12.21 5.56 3.76
C ALA A 75 11.49 4.44 4.52
N LYS A 76 12.24 3.43 4.99
CA LYS A 76 11.70 2.33 5.79
C LYS A 76 11.00 2.83 7.05
N GLN A 77 11.64 3.74 7.80
CA GLN A 77 11.08 4.27 9.04
C GLN A 77 9.77 5.02 8.80
N CYS A 78 9.70 5.85 7.77
CA CYS A 78 8.47 6.54 7.38
C CYS A 78 7.36 5.55 7.03
N ILE A 79 7.66 4.55 6.18
CA ILE A 79 6.68 3.56 5.71
C ILE A 79 6.12 2.73 6.87
N GLU A 80 6.99 2.17 7.70
CA GLU A 80 6.60 1.31 8.82
C GLU A 80 5.85 2.10 9.90
N ARG A 81 6.15 3.39 10.11
CA ARG A 81 5.39 4.28 11.02
C ARG A 81 3.93 4.42 10.61
N TYR A 82 3.64 4.41 9.31
CA TYR A 82 2.28 4.37 8.79
C TYR A 82 1.78 2.95 8.53
N GLY A 83 2.46 1.93 9.09
CA GLY A 83 2.10 0.51 9.00
C GLY A 83 2.03 -0.07 7.59
N GLY A 84 2.79 0.50 6.67
CA GLY A 84 3.10 -0.15 5.41
C GLY A 84 4.13 -1.25 5.63
N VAL A 85 4.05 -2.31 4.82
CA VAL A 85 5.07 -3.34 4.74
C VAL A 85 6.01 -2.97 3.61
N LEU A 86 7.26 -2.68 3.96
CA LEU A 86 8.33 -2.53 2.98
C LEU A 86 8.55 -3.89 2.29
N GLU A 87 8.29 -3.95 0.99
CA GLU A 87 8.39 -5.21 0.25
C GLU A 87 9.82 -5.44 -0.25
N LYS A 88 10.38 -4.47 -0.98
CA LYS A 88 11.74 -4.58 -1.52
C LYS A 88 12.34 -3.22 -1.87
N PHE A 89 13.66 -3.21 -1.90
CA PHE A 89 14.46 -2.17 -2.55
C PHE A 89 14.84 -2.65 -3.96
N ILE A 90 14.73 -1.78 -4.95
CA ILE A 90 15.11 -2.02 -6.35
C ILE A 90 16.11 -0.93 -6.73
N GLY A 91 17.37 -1.13 -6.32
CA GLY A 91 18.37 -0.07 -6.38
C GLY A 91 18.01 1.08 -5.44
N ASP A 92 17.66 2.22 -6.03
CA ASP A 92 17.20 3.45 -5.36
C ASP A 92 15.67 3.56 -5.27
N ALA A 93 14.94 2.67 -5.93
CA ALA A 93 13.50 2.58 -5.79
C ALA A 93 13.11 1.76 -4.55
N VAL A 94 12.04 2.19 -3.88
CA VAL A 94 11.43 1.58 -2.71
C VAL A 94 10.01 1.18 -3.08
N MET A 95 9.64 -0.07 -2.82
CA MET A 95 8.27 -0.55 -2.96
C MET A 95 7.72 -0.98 -1.60
N ALA A 96 6.53 -0.47 -1.27
CA ALA A 96 5.80 -0.85 -0.07
C ALA A 96 4.32 -1.13 -0.34
N VAL A 97 3.73 -1.98 0.50
CA VAL A 97 2.34 -2.39 0.40
C VAL A 97 1.61 -2.06 1.70
N PHE A 98 0.44 -1.43 1.57
CA PHE A 98 -0.50 -1.16 2.65
C PHE A 98 -1.78 -1.97 2.39
N GLY A 99 -2.48 -2.37 3.44
CA GLY A 99 -3.63 -3.28 3.33
C GLY A 99 -3.26 -4.78 3.38
N ALA A 100 -1.97 -5.10 3.48
CA ALA A 100 -1.44 -6.45 3.58
C ALA A 100 -0.28 -6.52 4.59
N PRO A 101 -0.16 -7.58 5.42
CA PRO A 101 -1.12 -8.69 5.56
C PRO A 101 -2.44 -8.27 6.24
N VAL A 102 -2.42 -7.15 6.98
CA VAL A 102 -3.56 -6.59 7.72
C VAL A 102 -4.07 -5.34 7.03
N ALA A 103 -5.39 -5.26 6.83
CA ALA A 103 -6.06 -4.09 6.27
C ALA A 103 -6.61 -3.18 7.38
N HIS A 104 -6.47 -1.87 7.17
CA HIS A 104 -6.86 -0.83 8.13
C HIS A 104 -8.00 0.06 7.60
N GLY A 105 -8.40 -0.12 6.33
CA GLY A 105 -9.53 0.58 5.71
C GLY A 105 -9.18 2.00 5.24
N ASP A 106 -8.16 2.62 5.84
CA ASP A 106 -7.54 3.88 5.45
C ASP A 106 -6.15 3.67 4.80
N ASP A 107 -5.85 2.45 4.32
CA ASP A 107 -4.54 2.06 3.79
C ASP A 107 -4.04 2.97 2.65
N ALA A 108 -4.95 3.50 1.82
CA ALA A 108 -4.63 4.47 0.79
C ALA A 108 -4.17 5.83 1.36
N GLU A 109 -4.84 6.33 2.41
CA GLU A 109 -4.44 7.56 3.10
C GLU A 109 -3.09 7.38 3.78
N ARG A 110 -2.88 6.23 4.44
CA ARG A 110 -1.61 5.88 5.09
C ARG A 110 -0.46 5.77 4.09
N ALA A 111 -0.68 5.15 2.94
CA ALA A 111 0.31 5.07 1.87
C ALA A 111 0.70 6.46 1.33
N VAL A 112 -0.27 7.36 1.12
CA VAL A 112 -0.01 8.73 0.67
C VAL A 112 0.77 9.51 1.72
N ARG A 113 0.36 9.42 3.00
CA ARG A 113 1.08 10.05 4.12
C ARG A 113 2.50 9.54 4.27
N ALA A 114 2.72 8.24 4.11
CA ALA A 114 4.05 7.66 4.10
C ALA A 114 4.89 8.25 2.96
N GLY A 115 4.37 8.27 1.73
CA GLY A 115 5.07 8.88 0.59
C GLY A 115 5.46 10.33 0.83
N LEU A 116 4.53 11.16 1.34
CA LEU A 116 4.82 12.56 1.70
C LEU A 116 5.92 12.67 2.77
N ARG A 117 5.88 11.83 3.81
CA ARG A 117 6.92 11.85 4.86
C ARG A 117 8.27 11.38 4.37
N VAL A 118 8.34 10.45 3.40
CA VAL A 118 9.61 10.09 2.78
C VAL A 118 10.20 11.28 2.02
N LEU A 119 9.38 12.03 1.28
CA LEU A 119 9.84 13.23 0.56
C LEU A 119 10.37 14.31 1.52
N GLU A 120 9.64 14.61 2.60
CA GLU A 120 10.12 15.54 3.64
C GLU A 120 11.38 15.01 4.36
N GLY A 121 11.46 13.69 4.57
CA GLY A 121 12.62 13.02 5.15
C GLY A 121 13.87 13.23 4.31
N ILE A 122 13.73 13.20 2.98
CA ILE A 122 14.83 13.47 2.05
C ILE A 122 15.30 14.92 2.14
N GLU A 123 14.40 15.90 2.24
CA GLU A 123 14.78 17.31 2.43
C GLU A 123 15.63 17.49 3.70
N ARG A 124 15.28 16.79 4.77
CA ARG A 124 16.05 16.76 6.01
C ARG A 124 17.41 16.10 5.84
N LEU A 125 17.48 14.94 5.16
CA LEU A 125 18.74 14.27 4.87
C LEU A 125 19.67 15.15 4.03
N ASN A 126 19.14 15.88 3.06
CA ASN A 126 19.91 16.84 2.27
C ASN A 126 20.56 17.91 3.14
N ALA A 127 19.80 18.47 4.09
CA ALA A 127 20.31 19.48 5.01
C ALA A 127 21.36 18.90 5.98
N GLU A 128 21.12 17.71 6.53
CA GLU A 128 21.99 17.07 7.53
C GLU A 128 23.31 16.56 6.93
N HIS A 129 23.27 16.04 5.71
CA HIS A 129 24.40 15.36 5.07
C HIS A 129 24.98 16.13 3.87
N GLN A 130 24.52 17.35 3.60
CA GLN A 130 24.93 18.17 2.44
C GLN A 130 24.74 17.43 1.10
N LEU A 131 23.62 16.70 1.00
CA LEU A 131 23.24 15.98 -0.20
C LEU A 131 22.27 16.83 -1.04
N ASP A 132 22.08 16.40 -2.29
CA ASP A 132 21.12 16.99 -3.23
C ASP A 132 20.22 15.89 -3.80
N LEU A 133 19.61 15.10 -2.92
CA LEU A 133 18.69 14.03 -3.31
C LEU A 133 17.34 14.63 -3.66
N GLU A 134 16.79 14.18 -4.77
CA GLU A 134 15.43 14.49 -5.16
C GLU A 134 14.70 13.17 -5.34
N ALA A 135 13.43 13.10 -4.92
CA ALA A 135 12.63 11.90 -5.08
C ALA A 135 11.24 12.22 -5.58
N ARG A 136 10.61 11.20 -6.14
CA ARG A 136 9.23 11.20 -6.57
C ARG A 136 8.56 9.95 -6.05
N ALA A 137 7.27 10.05 -5.80
CA ALA A 137 6.50 8.94 -5.28
C ALA A 137 5.20 8.76 -6.05
N ALA A 138 4.70 7.53 -6.07
CA ALA A 138 3.32 7.29 -6.45
C ALA A 138 2.67 6.22 -5.59
N VAL A 139 1.38 6.39 -5.39
CA VAL A 139 0.51 5.42 -4.72
C VAL A 139 -0.52 4.94 -5.72
N ASN A 140 -0.70 3.63 -5.85
CA ASN A 140 -1.84 3.07 -6.55
C ASN A 140 -2.64 2.14 -5.66
N THR A 141 -3.98 2.24 -5.70
CA THR A 141 -4.87 1.36 -4.93
C THR A 141 -5.72 0.51 -5.86
N GLY A 142 -5.70 -0.79 -5.65
CA GLY A 142 -6.37 -1.77 -6.50
C GLY A 142 -6.30 -3.19 -5.94
N GLU A 143 -6.95 -4.12 -6.62
CA GLU A 143 -6.93 -5.53 -6.21
C GLU A 143 -5.56 -6.16 -6.50
N ALA A 144 -5.05 -6.92 -5.54
CA ALA A 144 -3.88 -7.76 -5.67
C ALA A 144 -4.11 -9.13 -5.05
N LEU A 145 -3.40 -10.12 -5.55
CA LEU A 145 -3.21 -11.39 -4.86
C LEU A 145 -2.11 -11.20 -3.82
N VAL A 146 -2.46 -11.39 -2.54
CA VAL A 146 -1.55 -11.24 -1.40
C VAL A 146 -1.14 -12.61 -0.90
N SER A 147 0.16 -12.86 -0.80
CA SER A 147 0.72 -14.12 -0.31
C SER A 147 1.80 -13.87 0.76
N VAL A 148 1.43 -14.09 2.02
CA VAL A 148 2.35 -13.90 3.16
C VAL A 148 3.42 -14.99 3.19
N GLU A 149 3.08 -16.21 2.78
CA GLU A 149 4.02 -17.32 2.70
C GLU A 149 5.06 -17.08 1.62
N HIS A 150 4.62 -16.64 0.43
CA HIS A 150 5.53 -16.31 -0.65
C HIS A 150 6.50 -15.19 -0.23
N ALA A 151 6.01 -14.15 0.45
CA ALA A 151 6.85 -13.10 1.03
C ALA A 151 7.89 -13.65 2.04
N ARG A 152 7.52 -14.61 2.89
CA ARG A 152 8.45 -15.25 3.86
C ARG A 152 9.55 -16.06 3.17
N THR A 153 9.29 -16.62 2.00
CA THR A 153 10.27 -17.37 1.21
C THR A 153 11.04 -16.50 0.22
N GLY A 154 10.98 -15.16 0.35
CA GLY A 154 11.68 -14.20 -0.51
C GLY A 154 10.94 -13.83 -1.80
N GLY A 155 9.69 -14.27 -1.96
CA GLY A 155 8.81 -13.89 -3.04
C GLY A 155 8.07 -12.56 -2.81
N ALA A 156 7.20 -12.19 -3.75
CA ALA A 156 6.41 -10.96 -3.65
C ALA A 156 5.26 -11.09 -2.63
N LEU A 157 5.03 -10.03 -1.84
CA LEU A 157 3.88 -9.98 -0.92
C LEU A 157 2.58 -9.75 -1.68
N ALA A 158 2.60 -8.89 -2.70
CA ALA A 158 1.45 -8.57 -3.51
C ALA A 158 1.77 -8.66 -5.01
N THR A 159 0.90 -9.33 -5.76
CA THR A 159 1.01 -9.45 -7.22
C THR A 159 -0.30 -9.00 -7.87
N GLY A 160 -0.22 -8.18 -8.91
CA GLY A 160 -1.37 -7.72 -9.66
C GLY A 160 -1.07 -6.47 -10.49
N ASP A 161 -2.01 -6.09 -11.36
CA ASP A 161 -1.88 -4.90 -12.21
C ASP A 161 -1.72 -3.61 -11.40
N VAL A 162 -2.22 -3.58 -10.16
CA VAL A 162 -2.04 -2.45 -9.23
C VAL A 162 -0.57 -2.09 -9.02
N VAL A 163 0.33 -3.09 -8.96
CA VAL A 163 1.78 -2.91 -8.77
C VAL A 163 2.40 -2.27 -10.00
N ASN A 164 2.11 -2.81 -11.18
CA ASN A 164 2.63 -2.30 -12.45
C ASN A 164 2.14 -0.88 -12.73
N THR A 165 0.86 -0.60 -12.45
CA THR A 165 0.30 0.74 -12.58
C THR A 165 0.94 1.71 -11.60
N ALA A 166 1.21 1.31 -10.36
CA ALA A 166 1.93 2.15 -9.38
C ALA A 166 3.32 2.55 -9.88
N SER A 167 4.08 1.59 -10.41
CA SER A 167 5.41 1.86 -10.99
C SER A 167 5.34 2.85 -12.16
N ARG A 168 4.38 2.68 -13.09
CA ARG A 168 4.19 3.63 -14.21
C ARG A 168 3.82 5.02 -13.74
N LEU A 169 2.96 5.13 -12.73
CA LEU A 169 2.58 6.42 -12.15
C LEU A 169 3.77 7.11 -11.47
N GLN A 170 4.62 6.35 -10.78
CA GLN A 170 5.84 6.89 -10.18
C GLN A 170 6.80 7.40 -11.26
N THR A 171 6.95 6.68 -12.37
CA THR A 171 7.79 7.15 -13.50
C THR A 171 7.27 8.47 -14.09
N ALA A 172 5.95 8.68 -14.10
CA ALA A 172 5.32 9.92 -14.56
C ALA A 172 5.22 11.02 -13.48
N ALA A 173 5.58 10.71 -12.24
CA ALA A 173 5.45 11.65 -11.13
C ALA A 173 6.47 12.80 -11.23
N PRO A 174 6.04 14.06 -11.05
CA PRO A 174 6.96 15.16 -10.90
C PRO A 174 7.85 14.96 -9.67
N PRO A 175 9.10 15.43 -9.69
CA PRO A 175 9.94 15.45 -8.50
C PRO A 175 9.31 16.22 -7.33
N GLY A 176 9.55 15.75 -6.12
CA GLY A 176 8.99 16.30 -4.87
C GLY A 176 7.48 16.10 -4.72
N ARG A 177 6.83 15.27 -5.56
CA ARG A 177 5.39 15.04 -5.52
C ARG A 177 5.04 13.56 -5.33
N VAL A 178 3.86 13.34 -4.76
CA VAL A 178 3.19 12.04 -4.71
C VAL A 178 2.06 12.04 -5.73
N VAL A 179 2.15 11.19 -6.76
CA VAL A 179 1.05 10.94 -7.69
C VAL A 179 0.16 9.84 -7.13
N VAL A 180 -1.15 10.04 -7.16
CA VAL A 180 -2.11 9.05 -6.64
C VAL A 180 -2.94 8.50 -7.79
N GLY A 181 -2.66 7.24 -8.16
CA GLY A 181 -3.51 6.41 -9.00
C GLY A 181 -4.51 5.67 -8.15
N ILE A 182 -5.74 5.55 -8.63
CA ILE A 182 -6.75 4.88 -7.85
C ILE A 182 -7.72 4.19 -8.79
N VAL A 183 -7.77 2.87 -8.69
CA VAL A 183 -8.56 2.03 -9.60
C VAL A 183 -9.96 1.76 -9.03
N SER A 184 -10.14 1.85 -7.71
CA SER A 184 -11.45 1.75 -7.07
C SER A 184 -12.10 3.13 -6.89
N PRO A 185 -13.35 3.33 -7.34
CA PRO A 185 -14.13 4.53 -7.03
C PRO A 185 -14.12 4.84 -5.52
N PHE A 186 -14.21 3.80 -4.68
CA PHE A 186 -14.18 3.94 -3.23
C PHE A 186 -12.90 4.57 -2.71
N ALA A 187 -11.76 4.05 -3.16
CA ALA A 187 -10.48 4.63 -2.81
C ALA A 187 -10.33 6.05 -3.40
N ARG A 188 -10.94 6.35 -4.56
CA ARG A 188 -10.83 7.66 -5.24
C ARG A 188 -11.44 8.76 -4.41
N TRP A 189 -12.70 8.62 -4.04
CA TRP A 189 -13.37 9.65 -3.26
C TRP A 189 -12.82 9.72 -1.83
N ASN A 190 -12.34 8.62 -1.25
CA ASN A 190 -11.72 8.66 0.08
C ASN A 190 -10.40 9.44 0.07
N ALA A 191 -9.54 9.21 -0.92
CA ALA A 191 -8.28 9.95 -1.05
C ALA A 191 -8.53 11.43 -1.34
N LEU A 192 -9.52 11.74 -2.20
CA LEU A 192 -9.91 13.13 -2.48
C LEU A 192 -10.54 13.81 -1.25
N ALA A 193 -11.35 13.10 -0.45
CA ALA A 193 -11.85 13.63 0.82
C ALA A 193 -10.71 13.86 1.82
N ALA A 194 -9.73 12.95 1.91
CA ALA A 194 -8.54 13.14 2.75
C ALA A 194 -7.69 14.34 2.31
N LEU A 195 -7.50 14.52 1.00
CA LEU A 195 -6.87 15.71 0.44
C LEU A 195 -7.66 16.96 0.79
N GLY A 196 -8.99 16.92 0.66
CA GLY A 196 -9.90 18.00 1.05
C GLY A 196 -9.73 18.42 2.51
N ARG A 197 -9.79 17.45 3.45
CA ARG A 197 -9.54 17.69 4.88
C ARG A 197 -8.19 18.33 5.14
N THR A 198 -7.15 17.80 4.49
CA THR A 198 -5.77 18.24 4.71
C THR A 198 -5.56 19.65 4.16
N ALA A 199 -6.08 19.95 2.97
CA ALA A 199 -6.02 21.27 2.37
C ALA A 199 -6.78 22.30 3.22
N TYR A 200 -7.96 21.96 3.70
CA TYR A 200 -8.75 22.81 4.61
C TYR A 200 -8.00 23.11 5.91
N ALA A 201 -7.40 22.08 6.52
CA ALA A 201 -6.63 22.23 7.76
C ALA A 201 -5.40 23.16 7.63
N VAL A 202 -4.87 23.36 6.41
CA VAL A 202 -3.74 24.27 6.14
C VAL A 202 -4.18 25.58 5.48
N GLY A 203 -5.48 25.91 5.48
CA GLY A 203 -6.02 27.16 4.95
C GLY A 203 -6.03 27.26 3.42
N ARG A 204 -5.99 26.13 2.71
CA ARG A 204 -6.05 26.06 1.23
C ARG A 204 -7.47 25.70 0.78
N ASP A 205 -8.42 26.59 1.06
CA ASP A 205 -9.86 26.33 0.92
C ASP A 205 -10.27 26.04 -0.53
N ASP A 206 -9.71 26.73 -1.52
CA ASP A 206 -9.99 26.49 -2.94
C ASP A 206 -9.57 25.08 -3.37
N GLU A 207 -8.42 24.62 -2.90
CA GLU A 207 -7.93 23.25 -3.19
C GLU A 207 -8.74 22.20 -2.45
N ALA A 208 -9.20 22.51 -1.23
CA ALA A 208 -10.11 21.66 -0.50
C ALA A 208 -11.43 21.50 -1.25
N ALA A 209 -12.04 22.60 -1.71
CA ALA A 209 -13.28 22.59 -2.47
C ALA A 209 -13.15 21.79 -3.78
N VAL A 210 -12.05 21.97 -4.52
CA VAL A 210 -11.78 21.19 -5.75
C VAL A 210 -11.66 19.70 -5.44
N ALA A 211 -10.99 19.33 -4.34
CA ALA A 211 -10.85 17.94 -3.94
C ALA A 211 -12.21 17.31 -3.59
N TYR A 212 -13.03 17.99 -2.78
CA TYR A 212 -14.37 17.51 -2.40
C TYR A 212 -15.33 17.43 -3.59
N ALA A 213 -15.34 18.41 -4.49
CA ALA A 213 -16.16 18.37 -5.70
C ALA A 213 -15.81 17.18 -6.60
N ARG A 214 -14.52 16.88 -6.76
CA ARG A 214 -14.06 15.69 -7.49
C ARG A 214 -14.47 14.40 -6.76
N ALA A 215 -14.41 14.37 -5.43
CA ALA A 215 -14.85 13.22 -4.64
C ALA A 215 -16.35 12.95 -4.83
N ALA A 216 -17.17 14.00 -4.74
CA ALA A 216 -18.62 13.93 -4.89
C ALA A 216 -19.02 13.39 -6.27
N LYS A 217 -18.41 13.91 -7.34
CA LYS A 217 -18.65 13.41 -8.70
C LYS A 217 -18.42 11.90 -8.82
N ILE A 218 -17.35 11.38 -8.21
CA ILE A 218 -17.03 9.95 -8.29
C ILE A 218 -18.02 9.11 -7.46
N VAL A 219 -18.46 9.61 -6.30
CA VAL A 219 -19.52 8.97 -5.50
C VAL A 219 -20.81 8.89 -6.30
N ASP A 220 -21.20 9.97 -6.98
CA ASP A 220 -22.43 10.02 -7.76
C ASP A 220 -22.35 9.10 -8.98
N ASP A 221 -21.27 9.19 -9.76
CA ASP A 221 -21.02 8.32 -10.91
C ASP A 221 -21.09 6.83 -10.48
N PHE A 222 -20.45 6.47 -9.36
CA PHE A 222 -20.49 5.10 -8.85
C PHE A 222 -21.87 4.69 -8.34
N SER A 223 -22.60 5.59 -7.70
CA SER A 223 -23.95 5.30 -7.18
C SER A 223 -24.92 4.91 -8.28
N THR A 224 -24.75 5.42 -9.51
CA THR A 224 -25.59 5.05 -10.66
C THR A 224 -25.43 3.58 -11.08
N ALA A 225 -24.28 2.97 -10.79
CA ALA A 225 -23.99 1.58 -11.10
C ALA A 225 -24.44 0.59 -10.00
N LEU A 226 -24.99 1.09 -8.89
CA LEU A 226 -25.40 0.28 -7.75
C LEU A 226 -26.91 0.02 -7.72
N ILE A 227 -27.29 -1.14 -7.19
CA ILE A 227 -28.69 -1.41 -6.83
C ILE A 227 -29.13 -0.49 -5.67
N PRO A 228 -30.43 -0.13 -5.54
CA PRO A 228 -30.91 0.86 -4.56
C PRO A 228 -30.50 0.59 -3.11
N GLN A 229 -30.49 -0.68 -2.67
CA GLN A 229 -30.09 -1.05 -1.31
C GLN A 229 -28.61 -0.73 -1.03
N ARG A 230 -27.75 -0.88 -2.05
CA ARG A 230 -26.32 -0.56 -1.96
C ARG A 230 -26.09 0.94 -1.96
N VAL A 231 -26.87 1.72 -2.73
CA VAL A 231 -26.85 3.19 -2.67
C VAL A 231 -27.23 3.69 -1.27
N ALA A 232 -28.29 3.15 -0.68
CA ALA A 232 -28.72 3.50 0.69
C ALA A 232 -27.67 3.15 1.76
N THR A 233 -26.88 2.09 1.52
CA THR A 233 -25.77 1.70 2.39
C THR A 233 -24.58 2.65 2.23
N LEU A 234 -24.23 2.98 0.98
CA LEU A 234 -23.15 3.90 0.64
C LEU A 234 -23.40 5.30 1.23
N ALA A 235 -24.64 5.80 1.16
CA ALA A 235 -25.03 7.10 1.71
C ALA A 235 -24.85 7.22 3.24
N LYS A 236 -24.79 6.10 3.96
CA LYS A 236 -24.53 6.07 5.41
C LYS A 236 -23.04 6.13 5.76
N SER A 237 -22.15 5.92 4.78
CA SER A 237 -20.70 5.98 4.98
C SER A 237 -20.30 7.35 5.55
N PRO A 238 -19.48 7.41 6.62
CA PRO A 238 -19.01 8.66 7.19
C PRO A 238 -18.33 9.57 6.15
N VAL A 239 -17.45 9.01 5.32
CA VAL A 239 -16.73 9.78 4.29
C VAL A 239 -17.67 10.29 3.20
N VAL A 240 -18.69 9.51 2.82
CA VAL A 240 -19.68 9.98 1.82
C VAL A 240 -20.54 11.11 2.38
N ARG A 241 -20.91 11.05 3.67
CA ARG A 241 -21.62 12.13 4.34
C ARG A 241 -20.77 13.40 4.44
N GLU A 242 -19.49 13.24 4.75
CA GLU A 242 -18.51 14.33 4.77
C GLU A 242 -18.38 14.98 3.39
N ILE A 243 -18.13 14.18 2.34
CA ILE A 243 -18.02 14.67 0.96
C ILE A 243 -19.25 15.48 0.57
N ARG A 244 -20.45 14.96 0.86
CA ARG A 244 -21.73 15.64 0.56
C ARG A 244 -21.99 16.89 1.40
N ALA A 245 -21.38 17.02 2.56
CA ALA A 245 -21.50 18.22 3.40
C ALA A 245 -20.53 19.34 2.97
N ALA A 246 -19.47 18.99 2.24
CA ALA A 246 -18.41 19.90 1.79
C ALA A 246 -18.61 20.41 0.35
N THR A 247 -19.63 19.92 -0.36
CA THR A 247 -20.07 20.35 -1.71
C THR A 247 -21.46 20.95 -1.65
#